data_AF-A0A931XNQ1-F1
#
_entry.id   AF-A0A931XNQ1-F1
#
_cell.length_a   1.000
_cell.length_b   1.000
_cell.length_c   1.000
_cell.angle_alpha   90.00
_cell.angle_beta   90.00
_cell.angle_gamma   90.00
#
_symmetry.space_group_name_H-M   'P 1'
#
loop_
_entity.id
_entity.type
_entity.pdbx_description
1 polymer ?
#
loop_
_entity_poly.entity_id
_entity_poly.type
_entity_poly.pdbx_seq_one_letter_code
_entity_poly.pdbx_strand_id
1 'polypeptide(L)'
;MAVVIIDDKVTSEQRIANLNLSTDLRRIALWMVDGDEDLAKKFVEINKKKFQRDGSKIGKKKISVWMKRIGDSQKRDWKSAEDALTLSVLLKNRFG
;
A
#
# COMPACT_ATOMS: atom_id res chain seq x y z
N MET A 1 10.13 -6.43 -36.49
CA MET A 1 9.23 -5.43 -35.87
C MET A 1 9.22 -5.67 -34.38
N ALA A 2 9.82 -4.77 -33.59
CA ALA A 2 9.69 -4.81 -32.13
C ALA A 2 8.34 -4.19 -31.76
N VAL A 3 7.43 -5.00 -31.21
CA VAL A 3 6.18 -4.48 -30.64
C VAL A 3 6.53 -3.87 -29.29
N VAL A 4 6.65 -2.55 -29.26
CA VAL A 4 6.70 -1.77 -28.02
C VAL A 4 5.27 -1.76 -27.45
N ILE A 5 4.99 -2.69 -26.53
CA ILE A 5 3.75 -2.62 -25.73
C ILE A 5 4.01 -1.60 -24.63
N ILE A 6 3.46 -0.39 -24.82
CA ILE A 6 3.44 0.65 -23.80
C ILE A 6 2.51 0.15 -22.68
N ASP A 7 3.08 0.14 -21.48
CA ASP A 7 2.47 -0.30 -20.22
C ASP A 7 1.16 0.46 -19.90
N ASP A 8 0.22 -0.28 -19.30
CA ASP A 8 -0.81 0.15 -18.36
C ASP A 8 -1.90 1.18 -18.76
N LYS A 9 -3.01 0.71 -19.36
CA LYS A 9 -4.33 1.32 -19.09
C LYS A 9 -4.79 0.88 -17.69
N VAL A 10 -4.36 1.57 -16.64
CA VAL A 10 -4.93 1.40 -15.30
C VAL A 10 -6.42 1.77 -15.37
N THR A 11 -7.29 0.83 -15.02
CA THR A 11 -8.73 1.08 -15.05
C THR A 11 -9.09 2.16 -14.02
N SER A 12 -10.17 2.91 -14.27
CA SER A 12 -10.68 3.92 -13.33
C SER A 12 -10.95 3.31 -11.95
N GLU A 13 -11.47 2.09 -11.91
CA GLU A 13 -11.69 1.32 -10.67
C GLU A 13 -10.39 1.05 -9.92
N GLN A 14 -9.34 0.62 -10.63
CA GLN A 14 -8.02 0.36 -10.06
C GLN A 14 -7.39 1.64 -9.51
N ARG A 15 -7.55 2.77 -10.23
CA ARG A 15 -7.11 4.10 -9.75
C ARG A 15 -7.81 4.49 -8.45
N ILE A 16 -9.14 4.36 -8.39
CA ILE A 16 -9.93 4.67 -7.18
C ILE A 16 -9.52 3.75 -6.03
N ALA A 17 -9.35 2.46 -6.28
CA ALA A 17 -8.90 1.50 -5.28
C ALA A 17 -7.54 1.89 -4.69
N ASN A 18 -6.58 2.28 -5.52
CA ASN A 18 -5.25 2.72 -5.10
C ASN A 18 -5.28 4.03 -4.29
N LEU A 19 -6.16 4.98 -4.63
CA LEU A 19 -6.36 6.21 -3.86
C LEU A 19 -6.99 5.96 -2.49
N ASN A 20 -7.95 5.04 -2.42
CA ASN A 20 -8.52 4.61 -1.15
C ASN A 20 -7.45 3.94 -0.27
N LEU A 21 -6.63 3.05 -0.86
CA LEU A 21 -5.51 2.43 -0.16
C LEU A 21 -4.51 3.48 0.37
N SER A 22 -4.18 4.51 -0.41
CA SER A 22 -3.35 5.62 0.06
C SER A 22 -3.93 6.26 1.33
N THR A 23 -5.25 6.46 1.39
CA THR A 23 -5.89 7.08 2.56
C THR A 23 -5.85 6.14 3.76
N ASP A 24 -6.14 4.86 3.56
CA ASP A 24 -6.11 3.85 4.63
C ASP A 24 -4.70 3.66 5.19
N LEU A 25 -3.67 3.71 4.35
CA LEU A 25 -2.28 3.60 4.79
C LEU A 25 -1.84 4.76 5.71
N ARG A 26 -2.38 5.96 5.50
CA ARG A 26 -2.13 7.09 6.42
C ARG A 26 -2.76 6.86 7.78
N ARG A 27 -3.99 6.33 7.80
CA ARG A 27 -4.67 5.96 9.05
C ARG A 27 -3.93 4.85 9.79
N ILE A 28 -3.49 3.83 9.05
CA ILE A 28 -2.66 2.74 9.58
C ILE A 28 -1.37 3.30 10.19
N ALA A 29 -0.65 4.18 9.48
CA ALA A 29 0.57 4.80 10.00
C ALA A 29 0.30 5.58 11.29
N LEU A 30 -0.78 6.37 11.34
CA LEU A 30 -1.19 7.11 12.54
C LEU A 30 -1.47 6.17 13.72
N TRP A 31 -2.29 5.13 13.52
CA TRP A 31 -2.60 4.18 14.59
C TRP A 31 -1.39 3.40 15.08
N MET A 32 -0.43 3.08 14.20
CA MET A 32 0.83 2.48 14.64
C MET A 32 1.65 3.40 15.54
N VAL A 33 1.67 4.71 15.22
CA VAL A 33 2.39 5.75 15.97
C VAL A 33 1.74 6.03 17.32
N ASP A 34 0.41 6.06 17.35
CA ASP A 34 -0.39 6.36 18.55
C ASP A 34 -0.50 5.16 19.51
N GLY A 35 0.02 3.98 19.13
CA GLY A 35 -0.03 2.76 19.95
C GLY A 35 -1.32 1.94 19.79
N ASP A 36 -2.22 2.33 18.88
CA ASP A 36 -3.44 1.61 18.51
C ASP A 36 -3.14 0.42 17.57
N GLU A 37 -2.23 -0.46 18.00
CA GLU A 37 -1.71 -1.54 17.17
C GLU A 37 -2.78 -2.52 16.68
N ASP A 38 -3.79 -2.80 17.49
CA ASP A 38 -4.84 -3.76 17.13
C ASP A 38 -5.69 -3.25 15.97
N LEU A 39 -5.98 -1.95 15.98
CA LEU A 39 -6.72 -1.29 14.91
C LEU A 39 -5.87 -1.23 13.64
N ALA A 40 -4.59 -0.90 13.76
CA ALA A 40 -3.64 -0.93 12.65
C ALA A 40 -3.55 -2.34 12.03
N LYS A 41 -3.35 -3.38 12.84
CA LYS A 41 -3.26 -4.79 12.39
C LYS A 41 -4.53 -5.22 11.65
N LYS A 42 -5.71 -4.89 12.18
CA LYS A 42 -6.99 -5.20 11.54
C LYS A 42 -7.08 -4.60 10.13
N PHE A 43 -6.73 -3.32 9.98
CA PHE A 43 -6.81 -2.63 8.69
C PHE A 43 -5.71 -3.05 7.71
N VAL A 44 -4.52 -3.39 8.20
CA VAL A 44 -3.47 -4.00 7.37
C VAL A 44 -3.96 -5.32 6.78
N GLU A 45 -4.56 -6.20 7.57
CA GLU A 45 -5.03 -7.50 7.09
C GLU A 45 -6.19 -7.38 6.08
N ILE A 46 -7.12 -6.43 6.30
CA ILE A 46 -8.18 -6.12 5.32
C ILE A 46 -7.57 -5.71 3.97
N ASN A 47 -6.64 -4.75 3.98
CA ASN A 47 -6.03 -4.23 2.76
C ASN A 47 -5.10 -5.27 2.11
N LYS A 48 -4.39 -6.06 2.90
CA LYS A 48 -3.53 -7.15 2.39
C LYS A 48 -4.35 -8.18 1.63
N LYS A 49 -5.54 -8.57 2.11
CA LYS A 49 -6.46 -9.47 1.38
C LYS A 49 -6.96 -8.82 0.09
N LYS A 50 -7.38 -7.56 0.15
CA LYS A 50 -7.89 -6.80 -0.99
C LYS A 50 -6.87 -6.66 -2.13
N PHE A 51 -5.61 -6.41 -1.78
CA PHE A 51 -4.52 -6.19 -2.73
C PHE A 51 -3.60 -7.41 -2.90
N GLN A 52 -3.99 -8.59 -2.42
CA GLN A 52 -3.13 -9.79 -2.48
C GLN A 52 -2.83 -10.22 -3.92
N ARG A 53 -3.86 -10.16 -4.78
CA ARG A 53 -3.78 -10.52 -6.21
C ARG A 53 -3.45 -9.33 -7.10
N ASP A 54 -3.19 -8.17 -6.48
CA ASP A 54 -2.87 -6.95 -7.20
C ASP A 54 -1.47 -7.03 -7.81
N GLY A 55 -1.40 -6.91 -9.14
CA GLY A 55 -0.15 -6.94 -9.90
C GLY A 55 0.61 -5.60 -9.89
N SER A 56 0.01 -4.53 -9.38
CA SER A 56 0.54 -3.17 -9.46
C SER A 56 1.84 -3.05 -8.69
N LYS A 57 2.73 -2.25 -9.25
CA LYS A 57 4.04 -1.94 -8.68
C LYS A 57 4.10 -0.48 -8.28
N ILE A 58 4.86 -0.20 -7.23
CA ILE A 58 5.23 1.14 -6.82
C ILE A 58 6.75 1.16 -6.74
N GLY A 59 7.37 1.91 -7.64
CA GLY A 59 8.79 1.76 -7.96
C GLY A 59 9.10 0.32 -8.41
N LYS A 60 10.07 -0.32 -7.76
CA LYS A 60 10.51 -1.69 -8.07
C LYS A 60 9.74 -2.79 -7.32
N LYS A 61 8.84 -2.45 -6.40
CA LYS A 61 8.16 -3.42 -5.51
C LYS A 61 6.66 -3.49 -5.81
N LYS A 62 6.08 -4.69 -5.70
CA LYS A 62 4.62 -4.86 -5.75
C LYS A 62 3.97 -4.28 -4.50
N ILE A 63 2.72 -3.82 -4.61
CA ILE A 63 1.94 -3.35 -3.46
C ILE A 63 1.87 -4.44 -2.37
N SER A 64 1.68 -5.71 -2.75
CA SER A 64 1.65 -6.84 -1.81
C SER A 64 2.94 -7.01 -0.99
N VAL A 65 4.11 -6.68 -1.57
CA VAL A 65 5.39 -6.73 -0.85
C VAL A 65 5.48 -5.61 0.19
N TRP A 66 4.97 -4.42 -0.14
CA TRP A 66 4.84 -3.33 0.83
C TRP A 66 3.86 -3.71 1.95
N MET A 67 2.69 -4.27 1.62
CA MET A 67 1.71 -4.69 2.63
C MET A 67 2.27 -5.74 3.59
N LYS A 68 3.09 -6.68 3.10
CA LYS A 68 3.79 -7.64 3.97
C LYS A 68 4.71 -6.93 4.95
N ARG A 69 5.52 -5.98 4.48
CA ARG A 69 6.47 -5.20 5.29
C ARG A 69 5.80 -4.41 6.41
N ILE A 70 4.65 -3.80 6.09
CA ILE A 70 3.84 -3.02 7.03
C ILE A 70 3.26 -3.96 8.12
N GLY A 71 2.74 -5.12 7.72
CA GLY A 71 2.17 -6.11 8.64
C GLY A 71 3.17 -6.80 9.58
N ASP A 72 4.48 -6.75 9.29
CA ASP A 72 5.53 -7.28 10.16
C ASP A 72 5.89 -6.33 11.32
N SER A 73 4.95 -5.49 11.79
CA SER A 73 5.17 -4.40 12.75
C SER A 73 5.79 -4.85 14.08
N GLN A 74 5.37 -6.00 14.61
CA GLN A 74 5.92 -6.55 15.86
C GLN A 74 7.42 -6.87 15.79
N LYS A 75 8.00 -6.95 14.60
CA LYS A 75 9.44 -7.23 14.41
C LYS A 75 10.25 -5.98 14.05
N ARG A 76 9.59 -4.85 13.77
CA ARG A 76 10.20 -3.71 13.06
C ARG A 76 9.90 -2.34 13.66
N ASP A 77 9.18 -2.27 14.78
CA ASP A 77 8.92 -1.03 15.51
C ASP A 77 8.35 0.07 14.58
N TRP A 78 8.73 1.33 14.74
CA TRP A 78 8.34 2.49 13.91
C TRP A 78 8.48 2.31 12.40
N LYS A 79 9.32 1.38 11.94
CA LYS A 79 9.60 1.21 10.51
C LYS A 79 8.40 0.73 9.70
N SER A 80 7.44 0.07 10.34
CA SER A 80 6.18 -0.31 9.68
C SER A 80 5.29 0.90 9.41
N ALA A 81 5.27 1.87 10.32
CA ALA A 81 4.54 3.12 10.14
C ALA A 81 5.17 3.96 9.01
N GLU A 82 6.51 4.05 8.98
CA GLU A 82 7.25 4.70 7.88
C GLU A 82 6.98 4.03 6.52
N ASP A 83 7.02 2.69 6.47
CA ASP A 83 6.72 1.94 5.24
C ASP A 83 5.28 2.21 4.76
N ALA A 84 4.31 2.30 5.68
CA ALA A 84 2.92 2.62 5.37
C ALA A 84 2.76 4.05 4.84
N LEU A 85 3.37 5.02 5.52
CA LEU A 85 3.33 6.42 5.12
C LEU A 85 4.00 6.62 3.75
N THR A 86 5.15 5.99 3.54
CA THR A 86 5.88 6.03 2.26
C THR A 86 5.03 5.48 1.12
N LEU A 87 4.43 4.30 1.28
CA LEU A 87 3.56 3.73 0.26
C LEU A 87 2.36 4.65 -0.02
N SER A 88 1.78 5.27 1.02
CA SER A 88 0.65 6.20 0.84
C SER A 88 1.00 7.37 -0.09
N VAL A 89 2.16 8.00 0.13
CA VAL A 89 2.61 9.14 -0.68
C VAL A 89 2.85 8.72 -2.12
N LEU A 90 3.48 7.56 -2.32
CA LEU A 90 3.77 7.05 -3.66
C LEU A 90 2.50 6.67 -4.44
N LEU A 91 1.50 6.08 -3.78
CA LEU A 91 0.21 5.78 -4.39
C LEU A 91 -0.52 7.05 -4.79
N LYS A 92 -0.58 8.06 -3.89
CA LYS A 92 -1.19 9.36 -4.21
C LYS A 92 -0.47 10.06 -5.35
N ASN A 93 0.85 10.03 -5.40
CA ASN A 93 1.61 10.68 -6.49
C ASN A 93 1.41 9.97 -7.84
N ARG A 94 1.28 8.64 -7.84
CA ARG A 94 1.09 7.86 -9.08
C ARG A 94 -0.34 7.94 -9.62
N PHE A 95 -1.34 8.01 -8.74
CA PHE A 95 -2.75 7.82 -9.11
C PHE A 95 -3.67 9.00 -8.78
N GLY A 96 -3.20 10.00 -8.03
CA GLY A 96 -3.93 11.23 -7.70
C GLY A 96 -3.86 12.19 -8.86
#